data_AF-A0A2H5X7I0-F1
#
_entry.id   AF-A0A2H5X7I0-F1
#
_cell.length_a   1.000
_cell.length_b   1.000
_cell.length_c   1.000
_cell.angle_alpha   90.00
_cell.angle_beta   90.00
_cell.angle_gamma   90.00
#
_symmetry.space_group_name_H-M   'P 1'
#
loop_
_entity.id
_entity.type
_entity.pdbx_description
1 polymer ?
#
loop_
_entity_poly.entity_id
_entity_poly.type
_entity_poly.pdbx_seq_one_letter_code
_entity_poly.pdbx_strand_id
1 'polypeptide(L)'
;MKLLWVVLLFALTCLLEASIASEVIVRRVGNLPEHSYWWWVVSTDGKRVYAMGARAQVNSQRRDMFTVDVDAKPPYLALEIDPAVEQTVTKYLLQEPFPPFHNAQYIRASLGDDLVWLTRDYDFWQVANGRIYALLPLQRDPDVYPARWRTIHEIDATTRQVVRSVDVRNVLPKGDASIDVERSQYIITMQISPDGRRLLTGHSGLIMVWSLPDLQPLFYKPYNSDREITAIELSADGRLLYALAYARGLLVLNLQSRELERWDPKSQPGTPQKFGIEDLHMVDMALAPDGREIFFALRYVHVKGAVAALDTSSRKITRILRLGPTACISLCVVGNKLFASCLDGIYVIDIDAWRKNPTYQPPWAKEEMGNLNTSLPQIVLVHARTRSGYG
;
A
#
# COMPACT_ATOMS: atom_id res chain seq x y z
N MET A 1 -42.71 23.14 -39.85
CA MET A 1 -41.49 22.33 -40.09
C MET A 1 -40.22 22.93 -39.48
N LYS A 2 -39.87 24.20 -39.68
CA LYS A 2 -38.64 24.80 -39.12
C LYS A 2 -38.56 24.83 -37.57
N LEU A 3 -39.68 24.98 -36.88
CA LEU A 3 -39.72 25.00 -35.41
C LEU A 3 -39.39 23.64 -34.76
N LEU A 4 -39.74 22.54 -35.44
CA LEU A 4 -39.50 21.17 -34.94
C LEU A 4 -38.00 20.82 -34.94
N TRP A 5 -37.26 21.33 -35.93
CA TRP A 5 -35.82 21.12 -36.06
C TRP A 5 -35.01 21.87 -34.99
N VAL A 6 -35.45 23.06 -34.57
CA VAL A 6 -34.78 23.85 -33.53
C VAL A 6 -34.96 23.20 -32.16
N VAL A 7 -36.15 22.66 -31.87
CA VAL A 7 -36.42 21.93 -30.61
C VAL A 7 -35.66 20.61 -30.55
N LEU A 8 -35.55 19.89 -31.69
CA LEU A 8 -34.74 18.67 -31.78
C LEU A 8 -33.25 18.94 -31.61
N LEU A 9 -32.72 20.03 -32.19
CA LEU A 9 -31.32 20.43 -31.97
C LEU A 9 -31.06 20.84 -30.52
N PHE A 10 -31.97 21.59 -29.90
CA PHE A 10 -31.85 21.99 -28.49
C PHE A 10 -31.94 20.78 -27.53
N ALA A 11 -32.84 19.83 -27.81
CA ALA A 11 -32.95 18.60 -27.04
C ALA A 11 -31.71 17.71 -27.22
N LEU A 12 -31.14 17.66 -28.44
CA LEU A 12 -29.90 16.93 -28.71
C LEU A 12 -28.69 17.59 -28.02
N THR A 13 -28.60 18.92 -28.01
CA THR A 13 -27.55 19.65 -27.27
C THR A 13 -27.72 19.52 -25.76
N CYS A 14 -28.95 19.54 -25.23
CA CYS A 14 -29.17 19.28 -23.80
C CYS A 14 -28.91 17.82 -23.42
N LEU A 15 -29.13 16.84 -24.31
CA LEU A 15 -28.75 15.44 -24.10
C LEU A 15 -27.24 15.21 -24.22
N LEU A 16 -26.54 15.99 -25.06
CA LEU A 16 -25.07 16.00 -25.15
C LEU A 16 -24.41 16.75 -23.98
N GLU A 17 -25.01 17.84 -23.48
CA GLU A 17 -24.51 18.56 -22.29
C GLU A 17 -24.83 17.81 -21.00
N ALA A 18 -25.96 17.11 -20.92
CA ALA A 18 -26.28 16.22 -19.80
C ALA A 18 -25.37 14.96 -19.76
N SER A 19 -24.66 14.64 -20.84
CA SER A 19 -23.69 13.52 -20.87
C SER A 19 -22.24 13.96 -20.59
N ILE A 20 -21.98 15.23 -20.25
CA ILE A 20 -20.65 15.74 -19.89
C ILE A 20 -20.71 16.44 -18.53
N ALA A 21 -21.53 15.92 -17.60
CA ALA A 21 -21.12 15.99 -16.21
C ALA A 21 -19.82 15.18 -16.12
N SER A 22 -18.67 15.85 -16.06
CA SER A 22 -17.37 15.18 -15.93
C SER A 22 -17.46 14.23 -14.75
N GLU A 23 -17.41 12.93 -15.01
CA GLU A 23 -17.45 11.90 -13.97
C GLU A 23 -16.35 12.25 -12.96
N VAL A 24 -16.75 12.53 -11.71
CA VAL A 24 -15.81 12.92 -10.66
C VAL A 24 -15.07 11.66 -10.24
N ILE A 25 -13.93 11.39 -10.88
CA ILE A 25 -13.13 10.16 -10.64
C ILE A 25 -12.43 10.22 -9.28
N VAL A 26 -11.97 11.41 -8.88
CA VAL A 26 -11.20 11.64 -7.65
C VAL A 26 -11.96 12.58 -6.73
N ARG A 27 -12.09 12.17 -5.49
CA ARG A 27 -12.75 12.89 -4.41
C ARG A 27 -11.81 12.93 -3.21
N ARG A 28 -12.10 13.79 -2.23
CA ARG A 28 -11.39 13.82 -0.95
C ARG A 28 -12.35 13.38 0.14
N VAL A 29 -11.89 12.56 1.07
CA VAL A 29 -12.69 12.16 2.23
C VAL A 29 -13.08 13.42 3.00
N GLY A 30 -14.38 13.55 3.30
CA GLY A 30 -14.91 14.69 4.03
C GLY A 30 -14.77 14.56 5.56
N ASN A 31 -14.99 15.68 6.24
CA ASN A 31 -14.90 15.80 7.70
C ASN A 31 -13.55 15.38 8.30
N LEU A 32 -12.47 15.46 7.52
CA LEU A 32 -11.12 15.31 8.06
C LEU A 32 -10.78 16.50 8.97
N PRO A 33 -10.26 16.27 10.19
CA PRO A 33 -9.78 17.34 11.05
C PRO A 33 -8.78 18.26 10.34
N GLU A 34 -8.97 19.57 10.52
CA GLU A 34 -8.05 20.58 10.00
C GLU A 34 -6.64 20.41 10.57
N HIS A 35 -5.63 20.92 9.85
CA HIS A 35 -4.23 20.90 10.25
C HIS A 35 -3.76 19.52 10.72
N SER A 36 -4.17 18.45 10.02
CA SER A 36 -3.80 17.07 10.36
C SER A 36 -3.11 16.42 9.18
N TYR A 37 -2.08 15.63 9.48
CA TYR A 37 -1.36 14.83 8.50
C TYR A 37 -1.81 13.38 8.60
N TRP A 38 -2.09 12.78 7.45
CA TRP A 38 -2.57 11.41 7.37
C TRP A 38 -1.44 10.51 6.93
N TRP A 39 -1.07 9.61 7.82
CA TRP A 39 -0.07 8.64 7.47
C TRP A 39 -0.71 7.49 6.73
N TRP A 40 -1.57 6.75 7.42
CA TRP A 40 -1.91 5.40 6.98
C TRP A 40 -3.40 5.26 6.75
N VAL A 41 -3.76 4.44 5.76
CA VAL A 41 -5.14 4.08 5.46
C VAL A 41 -5.21 2.58 5.22
N VAL A 42 -6.13 1.90 5.89
CA VAL A 42 -6.18 0.44 5.87
C VAL A 42 -7.61 -0.07 6.01
N SER A 43 -7.86 -1.24 5.43
CA SER A 43 -9.10 -2.01 5.54
C SER A 43 -8.75 -3.48 5.71
N THR A 44 -9.49 -4.20 6.55
CA THR A 44 -9.30 -5.66 6.76
C THR A 44 -10.51 -6.49 6.45
N ASP A 45 -11.71 -5.90 6.48
CA ASP A 45 -12.95 -6.60 6.20
C ASP A 45 -13.50 -6.24 4.81
N GLY A 46 -12.83 -5.34 4.08
CA GLY A 46 -13.33 -4.82 2.81
C GLY A 46 -14.63 -4.02 2.97
N LYS A 47 -14.95 -3.53 4.18
CA LYS A 47 -16.19 -2.81 4.49
C LYS A 47 -15.94 -1.47 5.15
N ARG A 48 -14.95 -1.39 6.05
CA ARG A 48 -14.56 -0.16 6.74
C ARG A 48 -13.17 0.28 6.34
N VAL A 49 -12.96 1.59 6.36
CA VAL A 49 -11.63 2.17 6.17
C VAL A 49 -11.24 2.86 7.47
N TYR A 50 -10.07 2.54 7.98
CA TYR A 50 -9.48 3.22 9.11
C TYR A 50 -8.32 4.06 8.64
N ALA A 51 -8.22 5.27 9.17
CA ALA A 51 -7.11 6.16 8.89
C ALA A 51 -6.42 6.60 10.17
N MET A 52 -5.11 6.73 10.09
CA MET A 52 -4.28 7.16 11.21
C MET A 52 -3.47 8.38 10.80
N GLY A 53 -3.35 9.32 11.73
CA GLY A 53 -2.65 10.57 11.51
C GLY A 53 -2.26 11.25 12.80
N ALA A 54 -1.69 12.44 12.66
CA ALA A 54 -1.38 13.31 13.77
C ALA A 54 -1.68 14.76 13.42
N ARG A 55 -1.85 15.58 14.45
CA ARG A 55 -2.00 17.02 14.27
C ARG A 55 -0.66 17.63 13.87
N ALA A 56 -0.72 18.51 12.88
CA ALA A 56 0.37 19.38 12.50
C ALA A 56 0.63 20.39 13.61
N GLN A 57 1.89 20.62 13.97
CA GLN A 57 2.24 21.78 14.77
C GLN A 57 2.05 23.05 13.92
N VAL A 58 1.37 24.05 14.48
CA VAL A 58 1.08 25.34 13.83
C VAL A 58 2.43 26.01 13.50
N ASN A 59 2.77 26.09 12.20
CA ASN A 59 3.95 26.74 11.57
C ASN A 59 4.92 25.83 10.79
N SER A 60 4.65 24.54 10.58
CA SER A 60 5.53 23.74 9.72
C SER A 60 5.28 24.02 8.23
N GLN A 61 6.16 24.79 7.57
CA GLN A 61 6.20 24.88 6.08
C GLN A 61 6.63 23.56 5.41
N ARG A 62 6.82 22.50 6.19
CA ARG A 62 7.39 21.23 5.76
C ARG A 62 6.32 20.31 5.20
N ARG A 63 6.64 19.64 4.09
CA ARG A 63 5.69 18.85 3.29
C ARG A 63 6.12 17.38 3.13
N ASP A 64 7.07 16.92 3.94
CA ASP A 64 7.65 15.58 3.86
C ASP A 64 7.50 14.85 5.21
N MET A 65 7.02 13.61 5.18
CA MET A 65 6.74 12.75 6.35
C MET A 65 7.89 12.63 7.34
N PHE A 66 9.15 12.67 6.88
CA PHE A 66 10.33 12.60 7.75
C PHE A 66 10.75 13.95 8.33
N THR A 67 10.08 15.03 7.91
CA THR A 67 10.42 16.40 8.28
C THR A 67 9.26 17.14 8.94
N VAL A 68 8.02 16.64 8.80
CA VAL A 68 6.82 17.22 9.40
C VAL A 68 6.90 17.07 10.92
N ASP A 69 6.87 18.19 11.62
CA ASP A 69 6.73 18.23 13.08
C ASP A 69 5.26 17.94 13.43
N VAL A 70 5.02 16.68 13.78
CA VAL A 70 3.75 16.20 14.33
C VAL A 70 3.82 16.11 15.85
N ASP A 71 2.67 16.10 16.51
CA ASP A 71 2.62 15.76 17.94
C ASP A 71 3.20 14.36 18.16
N ALA A 72 4.44 14.31 18.65
CA ALA A 72 5.18 13.08 18.92
C ALA A 72 4.71 12.36 20.19
N LYS A 73 3.81 12.99 20.97
CA LYS A 73 3.26 12.47 22.22
C LYS A 73 1.75 12.24 22.07
N PRO A 74 1.21 11.18 22.68
CA PRO A 74 -0.22 10.93 22.69
C PRO A 74 -1.02 12.11 23.27
N PRO A 75 -2.31 12.27 22.89
CA PRO A 75 -3.08 11.31 22.11
C PRO A 75 -2.93 11.45 20.59
N TYR A 76 -2.81 10.33 19.91
CA TYR A 76 -2.78 10.26 18.46
C TYR A 76 -4.17 10.12 17.83
N LEU A 77 -4.30 10.46 16.55
CA LEU A 77 -5.59 10.53 15.86
C LEU A 77 -5.83 9.27 15.01
N ALA A 78 -6.94 8.59 15.29
CA ALA A 78 -7.48 7.54 14.43
C ALA A 78 -8.90 7.89 14.00
N LEU A 79 -9.23 7.60 12.75
CA LEU A 79 -10.54 7.84 12.16
C LEU A 79 -11.13 6.55 11.61
N GLU A 80 -12.44 6.40 11.76
CA GLU A 80 -13.22 5.47 10.95
C GLU A 80 -13.91 6.26 9.84
N ILE A 81 -13.71 5.79 8.61
CA ILE A 81 -14.25 6.36 7.39
C ILE A 81 -15.27 5.37 6.86
N ASP A 82 -16.48 5.85 6.58
CA ASP A 82 -17.50 5.07 5.91
C ASP A 82 -17.29 5.17 4.39
N PRO A 83 -16.94 4.05 3.71
CA PRO A 83 -16.63 4.08 2.30
C PRO A 83 -17.84 4.40 1.42
N ALA A 84 -19.07 4.21 1.88
CA ALA A 84 -20.27 4.49 1.10
C ALA A 84 -20.48 5.99 0.92
N VAL A 85 -20.35 6.75 2.02
CA VAL A 85 -20.54 8.21 2.03
C VAL A 85 -19.24 9.00 1.88
N GLU A 86 -18.07 8.34 1.97
CA GLU A 86 -16.74 8.95 1.87
C GLU A 86 -16.52 10.05 2.92
N GLN A 87 -17.05 9.83 4.13
CA GLN A 87 -16.95 10.74 5.27
C GLN A 87 -16.34 10.03 6.46
N THR A 88 -15.63 10.81 7.28
CA THR A 88 -15.29 10.40 8.64
C THR A 88 -16.57 10.24 9.46
N VAL A 89 -16.79 9.07 10.04
CA VAL A 89 -17.98 8.76 10.88
C VAL A 89 -17.64 8.70 12.36
N THR A 90 -16.41 8.30 12.70
CA THR A 90 -15.98 8.21 14.09
C THR A 90 -14.54 8.71 14.23
N LYS A 91 -14.26 9.38 15.34
CA LYS A 91 -12.93 9.85 15.73
C LYS A 91 -12.51 9.21 17.03
N TYR A 92 -11.29 8.69 17.05
CA TYR A 92 -10.68 8.06 18.20
C TYR A 92 -9.36 8.76 18.57
N LEU A 93 -9.04 8.71 19.86
CA LEU A 93 -7.80 9.24 20.42
C LEU A 93 -7.02 8.09 21.06
N LEU A 94 -5.85 7.78 20.52
CA LEU A 94 -5.04 6.64 20.92
C LEU A 94 -3.91 7.09 21.84
N GLN A 95 -3.66 6.34 22.91
CA GLN A 95 -2.68 6.70 23.93
C GLN A 95 -1.29 6.10 23.72
N GLU A 96 -1.16 5.09 22.87
CA GLU A 96 0.11 4.41 22.63
C GLU A 96 0.74 4.87 21.30
N PRO A 97 2.08 5.05 21.26
CA PRO A 97 2.80 5.40 20.03
C PRO A 97 2.67 4.29 19.00
N PHE A 98 2.47 4.66 17.74
CA PHE A 98 2.29 3.72 16.64
C PHE A 98 3.59 3.01 16.24
N PRO A 99 3.67 1.68 16.30
CA PRO A 99 4.50 0.90 15.41
C PRO A 99 3.89 0.92 14.00
N PRO A 100 4.66 0.56 12.96
CA PRO A 100 4.22 0.65 11.58
C PRO A 100 3.14 -0.41 11.24
N PHE A 101 1.84 -0.13 11.37
CA PHE A 101 0.76 -1.10 11.04
C PHE A 101 -0.11 -0.87 9.79
N HIS A 102 0.21 -1.59 8.71
CA HIS A 102 -0.70 -1.85 7.59
C HIS A 102 -1.71 -2.95 8.02
N ASN A 103 -2.13 -2.95 9.29
CA ASN A 103 -2.93 -4.03 9.88
C ASN A 103 -4.21 -3.47 10.49
N ALA A 104 -5.29 -3.44 9.73
CA ALA A 104 -6.58 -3.00 10.27
C ALA A 104 -7.16 -3.96 11.34
N GLN A 105 -6.63 -5.18 11.53
CA GLN A 105 -7.08 -6.05 12.64
C GLN A 105 -6.56 -5.48 13.96
N TYR A 106 -5.31 -5.00 13.97
CA TYR A 106 -4.76 -4.27 15.10
C TYR A 106 -5.59 -3.03 15.41
N ILE A 107 -5.88 -2.21 14.39
CA ILE A 107 -6.67 -0.99 14.57
C ILE A 107 -8.07 -1.35 15.11
N ARG A 108 -8.77 -2.28 14.47
CA ARG A 108 -10.11 -2.68 14.91
C ARG A 108 -10.11 -3.24 16.33
N ALA A 109 -9.10 -4.03 16.70
CA ALA A 109 -8.94 -4.54 18.06
C ALA A 109 -8.70 -3.43 19.08
N SER A 110 -7.87 -2.43 18.76
CA SER A 110 -7.63 -1.29 19.66
C SER A 110 -8.87 -0.40 19.86
N LEU A 111 -9.84 -0.52 18.95
CA LEU A 111 -11.15 0.13 19.04
C LEU A 111 -12.22 -0.71 19.79
N GLY A 112 -11.89 -1.90 20.30
CA GLY A 112 -12.74 -2.65 21.24
C GLY A 112 -13.33 -3.97 20.76
N ASP A 113 -12.76 -4.60 19.72
CA ASP A 113 -13.17 -5.95 19.27
C ASP A 113 -12.71 -7.07 20.23
N ASP A 114 -13.16 -8.31 20.01
CA ASP A 114 -12.79 -9.52 20.77
C ASP A 114 -11.29 -9.82 20.78
N LEU A 115 -10.55 -9.20 19.86
CA LEU A 115 -9.09 -9.29 19.73
C LEU A 115 -8.34 -8.19 20.49
N VAL A 116 -9.01 -7.29 21.23
CA VAL A 116 -8.38 -6.19 21.99
C VAL A 116 -7.29 -6.67 22.95
N TRP A 117 -7.38 -7.91 23.43
CA TRP A 117 -6.33 -8.47 24.30
C TRP A 117 -4.99 -8.63 23.58
N LEU A 118 -4.98 -8.82 22.26
CA LEU A 118 -3.75 -8.93 21.47
C LEU A 118 -2.97 -7.61 21.45
N THR A 119 -3.65 -6.46 21.45
CA THR A 119 -2.99 -5.16 21.32
C THR A 119 -2.07 -4.85 22.51
N ARG A 120 -2.20 -5.58 23.62
CA ARG A 120 -1.34 -5.43 24.81
C ARG A 120 0.03 -6.09 24.64
N ASP A 121 0.05 -7.22 23.96
CA ASP A 121 1.20 -8.14 23.94
C ASP A 121 1.69 -8.46 22.53
N TYR A 122 1.06 -7.89 21.49
CA TYR A 122 1.36 -8.13 20.08
C TYR A 122 1.13 -6.88 19.25
N ASP A 123 2.05 -6.69 18.31
CA ASP A 123 2.06 -5.55 17.41
C ASP A 123 1.27 -5.87 16.12
N PHE A 124 1.46 -7.05 15.56
CA PHE A 124 0.86 -7.41 14.28
C PHE A 124 0.37 -8.85 14.32
N TRP A 125 -0.80 -9.16 13.76
CA TRP A 125 -1.24 -10.54 13.61
C TRP A 125 -2.07 -10.81 12.36
N GLN A 126 -2.17 -12.08 12.02
CA GLN A 126 -3.05 -12.64 11.00
C GLN A 126 -3.77 -13.85 11.59
N VAL A 127 -5.01 -14.09 11.17
CA VAL A 127 -5.84 -15.18 11.68
C VAL A 127 -6.14 -16.15 10.55
N ALA A 128 -5.90 -17.45 10.76
CA ALA A 128 -6.33 -18.50 9.85
C ALA A 128 -6.50 -19.82 10.59
N ASN A 129 -7.49 -20.62 10.16
CA ASN A 129 -7.72 -21.98 10.67
C ASN A 129 -7.83 -22.07 12.20
N GLY A 130 -8.46 -21.09 12.85
CA GLY A 130 -8.58 -21.04 14.32
C GLY A 130 -7.28 -20.72 15.07
N ARG A 131 -6.22 -20.36 14.34
CA ARG A 131 -4.93 -19.90 14.88
C ARG A 131 -4.73 -18.42 14.61
N ILE A 132 -4.03 -17.76 15.52
CA ILE A 132 -3.55 -16.39 15.39
C ILE A 132 -2.04 -16.47 15.28
N TYR A 133 -1.48 -15.93 14.20
CA TYR A 133 -0.05 -15.80 14.01
C TYR A 133 0.30 -14.35 14.32
N ALA A 134 1.11 -14.11 15.34
CA ALA A 134 1.32 -12.78 15.89
C ALA A 134 2.81 -12.45 16.07
N LEU A 135 3.15 -11.18 15.86
CA LEU A 135 4.48 -10.61 16.04
C LEU A 135 4.51 -9.87 17.39
N LEU A 136 5.51 -10.18 18.22
CA LEU A 136 5.68 -9.61 19.55
C LEU A 136 6.09 -8.12 19.50
N PRO A 137 5.68 -7.29 20.48
CA PRO A 137 5.84 -5.85 20.42
C PRO A 137 7.27 -5.37 20.55
N LEU A 138 7.55 -4.27 19.85
CA LEU A 138 8.86 -3.63 19.77
C LEU A 138 9.28 -2.89 21.05
N GLN A 139 8.32 -2.42 21.86
CA GLN A 139 8.50 -1.42 22.93
C GLN A 139 9.02 -1.96 24.29
N ARG A 140 9.72 -3.10 24.35
CA ARG A 140 10.34 -3.59 25.60
C ARG A 140 11.88 -3.50 25.64
N ASP A 141 12.49 -2.64 24.83
CA ASP A 141 13.92 -2.34 24.91
C ASP A 141 14.19 -0.83 24.68
N PRO A 142 14.64 -0.06 25.70
CA PRO A 142 14.90 1.37 25.58
C PRO A 142 16.09 1.74 24.67
N ASP A 143 16.97 0.79 24.32
CA ASP A 143 18.29 1.11 23.74
C ASP A 143 18.62 0.42 22.40
N VAL A 144 17.68 -0.28 21.76
CA VAL A 144 17.98 -1.02 20.53
C VAL A 144 17.23 -0.47 19.32
N TYR A 145 17.93 0.36 18.56
CA TYR A 145 17.61 0.59 17.16
C TYR A 145 18.20 -0.56 16.30
N PRO A 146 17.42 -1.19 15.41
CA PRO A 146 15.99 -1.01 15.22
C PRO A 146 15.20 -2.08 15.98
N ALA A 147 14.28 -1.66 16.85
CA ALA A 147 13.25 -2.53 17.39
C ALA A 147 12.47 -3.10 16.20
N ARG A 148 12.69 -4.38 15.89
CA ARG A 148 12.07 -5.07 14.76
C ARG A 148 11.59 -6.45 15.15
N TRP A 149 10.49 -6.89 14.56
CA TRP A 149 9.87 -8.17 14.85
C TRP A 149 10.78 -9.31 14.40
N ARG A 150 11.07 -10.24 15.28
CA ARG A 150 11.86 -11.45 14.96
C ARG A 150 11.13 -12.75 15.28
N THR A 151 10.09 -12.68 16.10
CA THR A 151 9.40 -13.85 16.63
C THR A 151 7.98 -13.89 16.15
N ILE A 152 7.57 -15.05 15.64
CA ILE A 152 6.19 -15.37 15.29
C ILE A 152 5.65 -16.29 16.37
N HIS A 153 4.56 -15.89 17.03
CA HIS A 153 3.77 -16.73 17.91
C HIS A 153 2.58 -17.31 17.14
N GLU A 154 2.43 -18.63 17.16
CA GLU A 154 1.17 -19.30 16.86
C GLU A 154 0.37 -19.38 18.17
N ILE A 155 -0.83 -18.83 18.17
CA ILE A 155 -1.72 -18.76 19.32
C ILE A 155 -3.02 -19.45 18.96
N ASP A 156 -3.54 -20.27 19.86
CA ASP A 156 -4.89 -20.80 19.74
C ASP A 156 -5.91 -19.67 19.97
N ALA A 157 -6.76 -19.39 18.97
CA ALA A 157 -7.70 -18.27 19.07
C ALA A 157 -8.74 -18.45 20.19
N THR A 158 -9.03 -19.71 20.58
CA THR A 158 -10.04 -20.03 21.59
C THR A 158 -9.44 -20.00 22.99
N THR A 159 -8.33 -20.72 23.20
CA THR A 159 -7.71 -20.85 24.53
C THR A 159 -6.76 -19.68 24.85
N ARG A 160 -6.41 -18.87 23.84
CA ARG A 160 -5.43 -17.76 23.90
C ARG A 160 -4.03 -18.21 24.34
N GLN A 161 -3.75 -19.50 24.30
CA GLN A 161 -2.45 -20.05 24.65
C GLN A 161 -1.51 -20.01 23.45
N VAL A 162 -0.26 -19.62 23.68
CA VAL A 162 0.81 -19.75 22.70
C VAL A 162 1.07 -21.23 22.49
N VAL A 163 0.80 -21.71 21.28
CA VAL A 163 1.02 -23.10 20.85
C VAL A 163 2.48 -23.30 20.44
N ARG A 164 3.05 -22.32 19.74
CA ARG A 164 4.42 -22.35 19.24
C ARG A 164 5.00 -20.94 19.15
N SER A 165 6.28 -20.81 19.42
CA SER A 165 7.06 -19.60 19.16
C SER A 165 8.23 -19.92 18.25
N VAL A 166 8.38 -19.17 17.15
CA VAL A 166 9.49 -19.31 16.21
C VAL A 166 10.24 -18.00 16.15
N ASP A 167 11.50 -18.00 16.59
CA ASP A 167 12.44 -16.91 16.32
C ASP A 167 13.05 -17.13 14.93
N VAL A 168 12.80 -16.20 14.02
CA VAL A 168 13.27 -16.25 12.63
C VAL A 168 14.79 -16.40 12.55
N ARG A 169 15.55 -15.76 13.45
CA ARG A 169 17.02 -15.84 13.46
C ARG A 169 17.53 -17.28 13.57
N ASN A 170 16.76 -18.14 14.24
CA ASN A 170 17.14 -19.55 14.48
C ASN A 170 16.85 -20.45 13.27
N VAL A 171 15.97 -20.02 12.37
CA VAL A 171 15.56 -20.78 11.19
C VAL A 171 16.02 -20.14 9.88
N LEU A 172 16.77 -19.04 9.96
CA LEU A 172 17.42 -18.44 8.80
C LEU A 172 18.44 -19.40 8.16
N PRO A 173 18.61 -19.37 6.83
CA PRO A 173 19.54 -20.24 6.10
C PRO A 173 20.98 -19.71 6.20
N LYS A 174 21.62 -19.85 7.37
CA LYS A 174 22.94 -19.25 7.68
C LYS A 174 24.10 -19.70 6.77
N GLY A 175 23.95 -20.81 6.05
CA GLY A 175 24.96 -21.32 5.11
C GLY A 175 24.86 -20.75 3.69
N ASP A 176 23.83 -19.95 3.39
CA ASP A 176 23.64 -19.33 2.09
C ASP A 176 24.31 -17.95 2.04
N ALA A 177 25.35 -17.82 1.21
CA ALA A 177 26.11 -16.58 1.07
C ALA A 177 25.31 -15.39 0.51
N SER A 178 24.13 -15.64 -0.06
CA SER A 178 23.22 -14.58 -0.54
C SER A 178 22.43 -13.91 0.59
N ILE A 179 22.52 -14.43 1.82
CA ILE A 179 21.74 -13.97 2.96
C ILE A 179 22.62 -13.20 3.95
N ASP A 180 22.30 -11.93 4.12
CA ASP A 180 22.76 -11.15 5.27
C ASP A 180 21.86 -11.46 6.47
N VAL A 181 22.33 -12.34 7.36
CA VAL A 181 21.58 -12.80 8.55
C VAL A 181 21.18 -11.62 9.45
N GLU A 182 22.06 -10.64 9.62
CA GLU A 182 21.81 -9.52 10.53
C GLU A 182 20.70 -8.60 10.02
N ARG A 183 20.56 -8.47 8.69
CA ARG A 183 19.47 -7.70 8.08
C ARG A 183 18.18 -8.52 7.88
N SER A 184 18.32 -9.83 7.62
CA SER A 184 17.21 -10.71 7.26
C SER A 184 16.46 -11.31 8.46
N GLN A 185 16.94 -11.11 9.69
CA GLN A 185 16.32 -11.64 10.91
C GLN A 185 15.05 -10.90 11.35
N TYR A 186 14.64 -9.88 10.60
CA TYR A 186 13.58 -8.96 10.96
C TYR A 186 12.42 -9.02 9.99
N ILE A 187 11.27 -9.43 10.50
CA ILE A 187 9.98 -9.40 9.83
C ILE A 187 9.49 -7.96 9.82
N ILE A 188 9.09 -7.49 8.64
CA ILE A 188 8.54 -6.15 8.43
C ILE A 188 7.06 -6.23 8.05
N THR A 189 6.66 -7.29 7.36
CA THR A 189 5.28 -7.52 6.97
C THR A 189 4.99 -9.01 6.89
N MET A 190 3.73 -9.40 7.06
CA MET A 190 3.30 -10.78 6.85
C MET A 190 1.86 -10.88 6.36
N GLN A 191 1.59 -11.90 5.54
CA GLN A 191 0.28 -12.19 4.98
C GLN A 191 0.08 -13.70 4.91
N ILE A 192 -1.14 -14.16 5.23
CA ILE A 192 -1.53 -15.56 5.05
C ILE A 192 -2.05 -15.73 3.62
N SER A 193 -1.72 -16.85 2.99
CA SER A 193 -2.23 -17.17 1.66
C SER A 193 -3.75 -17.36 1.64
N PRO A 194 -4.44 -17.06 0.52
CA PRO A 194 -5.89 -17.23 0.44
C PRO A 194 -6.40 -18.64 0.80
N ASP A 195 -5.59 -19.67 0.56
CA ASP A 195 -5.89 -21.06 0.92
C ASP A 195 -5.68 -21.37 2.42
N GLY A 196 -5.15 -20.44 3.21
CA GLY A 196 -4.85 -20.58 4.63
C GLY A 196 -3.69 -21.53 4.94
N ARG A 197 -2.92 -21.97 3.93
CA ARG A 197 -1.89 -23.02 4.08
C ARG A 197 -0.48 -22.49 4.20
N ARG A 198 -0.27 -21.20 3.94
CA ARG A 198 1.05 -20.58 4.00
C ARG A 198 0.99 -19.26 4.71
N LEU A 199 2.03 -18.97 5.50
CA LEU A 199 2.34 -17.63 5.95
C LEU A 199 3.50 -17.13 5.09
N LEU A 200 3.44 -15.87 4.66
CA LEU A 200 4.50 -15.23 3.91
C LEU A 200 4.99 -14.06 4.74
N THR A 201 6.31 -13.94 4.87
CA THR A 201 6.94 -12.87 5.65
C THR A 201 7.97 -12.15 4.79
N GLY A 202 7.89 -10.83 4.77
CA GLY A 202 8.85 -9.95 4.14
C GLY A 202 9.90 -9.46 5.13
N HIS A 203 11.16 -9.51 4.72
CA HIS A 203 12.32 -9.08 5.50
C HIS A 203 13.16 -8.09 4.68
N SER A 204 14.35 -7.73 5.15
CA SER A 204 15.34 -7.04 4.32
C SER A 204 16.21 -8.06 3.58
N GLY A 205 16.20 -8.04 2.25
CA GLY A 205 16.97 -8.94 1.38
C GLY A 205 16.38 -10.34 1.22
N LEU A 206 15.30 -10.67 1.94
CA LEU A 206 14.76 -12.02 2.01
C LEU A 206 13.23 -12.04 2.06
N ILE A 207 12.63 -13.00 1.35
CA ILE A 207 11.24 -13.42 1.52
C ILE A 207 11.26 -14.84 2.09
N MET A 208 10.49 -15.10 3.15
CA MET A 208 10.32 -16.45 3.69
C MET A 208 8.87 -16.90 3.54
N VAL A 209 8.69 -18.18 3.22
CA VAL A 209 7.40 -18.84 3.08
C VAL A 209 7.34 -20.00 4.06
N TRP A 210 6.28 -20.03 4.87
CA TRP A 210 6.08 -20.99 5.96
C TRP A 210 4.87 -21.87 5.67
N SER A 211 4.88 -23.12 6.11
CA SER A 211 3.70 -23.98 6.10
C SER A 211 2.79 -23.62 7.28
N LEU A 212 1.48 -23.69 7.06
CA LEU A 212 0.48 -23.63 8.12
C LEU A 212 -0.31 -24.95 8.16
N PRO A 213 -0.68 -25.44 9.35
CA PRO A 213 -0.51 -24.79 10.65
C PRO A 213 0.87 -25.00 11.31
N ASP A 214 1.75 -25.83 10.73
CA ASP A 214 2.98 -26.30 11.41
C ASP A 214 4.07 -25.23 11.60
N LEU A 215 3.88 -24.03 11.05
CA LEU A 215 4.79 -22.89 11.10
C LEU A 215 6.24 -23.28 10.79
N GLN A 216 6.43 -24.16 9.79
CA GLN A 216 7.76 -24.61 9.35
C GLN A 216 8.19 -23.85 8.10
N PRO A 217 9.46 -23.45 7.97
CA PRO A 217 9.97 -22.88 6.72
C PRO A 217 9.80 -23.87 5.56
N LEU A 218 9.05 -23.50 4.53
CA LEU A 218 8.91 -24.28 3.29
C LEU A 218 10.06 -23.99 2.33
N PHE A 219 10.33 -22.70 2.13
CA PHE A 219 11.47 -22.19 1.37
C PHE A 219 11.65 -20.70 1.65
N TYR A 220 12.75 -20.17 1.15
CA TYR A 220 13.06 -18.75 1.17
C TYR A 220 13.50 -18.29 -0.22
N LYS A 221 13.42 -16.99 -0.49
CA LYS A 221 13.91 -16.39 -1.73
C LYS A 221 14.69 -15.10 -1.43
N PRO A 222 16.02 -15.10 -1.61
CA PRO A 222 16.79 -13.87 -1.52
C PRO A 222 16.51 -12.98 -2.73
N TYR A 223 16.70 -11.67 -2.56
CA TYR A 223 16.58 -10.70 -3.64
C TYR A 223 17.70 -9.65 -3.56
N ASN A 224 17.99 -9.05 -4.71
CA ASN A 224 19.12 -8.14 -4.89
C ASN A 224 18.71 -6.70 -4.52
N SER A 225 18.50 -6.45 -3.22
CA SER A 225 18.32 -5.10 -2.67
C SER A 225 18.58 -5.07 -1.17
N ASP A 226 19.08 -3.93 -0.69
CA ASP A 226 19.33 -3.61 0.70
C ASP A 226 18.10 -3.06 1.46
N ARG A 227 16.93 -3.01 0.80
CA ARG A 227 15.70 -2.47 1.39
C ARG A 227 14.76 -3.57 1.83
N GLU A 228 14.06 -3.29 2.92
CA GLU A 228 12.96 -4.07 3.45
C GLU A 228 11.77 -4.20 2.50
N ILE A 229 11.08 -5.33 2.59
CA ILE A 229 9.74 -5.50 2.03
C ILE A 229 8.72 -4.83 2.96
N THR A 230 8.10 -3.74 2.51
CA THR A 230 7.13 -2.97 3.30
C THR A 230 5.69 -3.41 3.11
N ALA A 231 5.38 -3.98 1.95
CA ALA A 231 4.05 -4.48 1.64
C ALA A 231 4.15 -5.81 0.89
N ILE A 232 3.19 -6.69 1.16
CA ILE A 232 3.01 -7.99 0.51
C ILE A 232 1.53 -8.13 0.13
N GLU A 233 1.28 -8.59 -1.10
CA GLU A 233 -0.05 -8.92 -1.62
C GLU A 233 0.02 -10.21 -2.41
N LEU A 234 -1.08 -10.97 -2.42
CA LEU A 234 -1.18 -12.22 -3.16
C LEU A 234 -2.19 -12.12 -4.29
N SER A 235 -1.87 -12.70 -5.44
CA SER A 235 -2.87 -12.92 -6.49
C SER A 235 -4.01 -13.79 -5.95
N ALA A 236 -5.22 -13.59 -6.48
CA ALA A 236 -6.41 -14.29 -6.01
C ALA A 236 -6.30 -15.83 -6.10
N ASP A 237 -5.53 -16.35 -7.06
CA ASP A 237 -5.23 -17.77 -7.23
C ASP A 237 -4.11 -18.28 -6.28
N GLY A 238 -3.51 -17.41 -5.48
CA GLY A 238 -2.42 -17.71 -4.57
C GLY A 238 -1.11 -18.12 -5.27
N ARG A 239 -0.99 -17.91 -6.58
CA ARG A 239 0.19 -18.33 -7.35
C ARG A 239 1.33 -17.32 -7.29
N LEU A 240 1.01 -16.03 -7.30
CA LEU A 240 1.99 -14.95 -7.32
C LEU A 240 1.94 -14.17 -6.00
N LEU A 241 3.12 -13.93 -5.46
CA LEU A 241 3.38 -12.97 -4.41
C LEU A 241 3.92 -11.69 -5.02
N TYR A 242 3.25 -10.58 -4.74
CA TYR A 242 3.72 -9.23 -4.96
C TYR A 242 4.38 -8.75 -3.68
N ALA A 243 5.67 -8.43 -3.73
CA ALA A 243 6.42 -7.95 -2.57
C ALA A 243 7.07 -6.61 -2.91
N LEU A 244 6.67 -5.55 -2.22
CA LEU A 244 7.16 -4.20 -2.46
C LEU A 244 8.41 -3.94 -1.63
N ALA A 245 9.55 -3.77 -2.29
CA ALA A 245 10.77 -3.31 -1.64
C ALA A 245 10.76 -1.78 -1.57
N TYR A 246 10.85 -1.23 -0.35
CA TYR A 246 10.66 0.18 -0.08
C TYR A 246 11.47 1.10 -1.00
N ALA A 247 10.79 1.98 -1.75
CA ALA A 247 11.36 2.91 -2.73
C ALA A 247 12.15 2.28 -3.90
N ARG A 248 12.30 0.96 -3.93
CA ARG A 248 13.10 0.23 -4.94
C ARG A 248 12.24 -0.36 -6.03
N GLY A 249 11.07 -0.91 -5.71
CA GLY A 249 10.14 -1.42 -6.70
C GLY A 249 9.47 -2.72 -6.28
N LEU A 250 8.82 -3.38 -7.24
CA LEU A 250 8.07 -4.61 -7.03
C LEU A 250 8.92 -5.84 -7.32
N LEU A 251 8.93 -6.79 -6.40
CA LEU A 251 9.30 -8.18 -6.65
C LEU A 251 8.04 -9.00 -6.92
N VAL A 252 8.12 -9.89 -7.91
CA VAL A 252 7.04 -10.83 -8.22
C VAL A 252 7.60 -12.24 -8.04
N LEU A 253 7.15 -12.95 -7.01
CA LEU A 253 7.56 -14.31 -6.72
C LEU A 253 6.47 -15.29 -7.12
N ASN A 254 6.79 -16.22 -8.01
CA ASN A 254 5.93 -17.34 -8.31
C ASN A 254 6.09 -18.42 -7.24
N LEU A 255 5.03 -18.68 -6.46
CA LEU A 255 5.08 -19.58 -5.32
C LEU A 255 5.08 -21.06 -5.69
N GLN A 256 4.82 -21.40 -6.96
CA GLN A 256 4.92 -22.77 -7.46
C GLN A 256 6.33 -23.08 -7.95
N SER A 257 6.89 -22.23 -8.81
CA SER A 257 8.27 -22.41 -9.30
C SER A 257 9.32 -21.95 -8.30
N ARG A 258 8.94 -21.13 -7.30
CA ARG A 258 9.82 -20.50 -6.31
C ARG A 258 10.81 -19.51 -6.92
N GLU A 259 10.48 -18.99 -8.10
CA GLU A 259 11.33 -18.08 -8.85
C GLU A 259 10.77 -16.66 -8.91
N LEU A 260 11.68 -15.68 -8.92
CA LEU A 260 11.34 -14.28 -9.12
C LEU A 260 11.08 -14.05 -10.61
N GLU A 261 9.86 -13.66 -10.95
CA GLU A 261 9.47 -13.38 -12.32
C GLU A 261 10.00 -12.01 -12.76
N ARG A 262 10.64 -12.01 -13.93
CA ARG A 262 11.07 -10.79 -14.60
C ARG A 262 9.94 -10.28 -15.48
N TRP A 263 9.24 -9.28 -14.99
CA TRP A 263 8.14 -8.60 -15.65
C TRP A 263 8.61 -7.37 -16.43
N ASP A 264 9.61 -6.66 -15.90
CA ASP A 264 10.29 -5.54 -16.55
C ASP A 264 11.59 -6.02 -17.24
N PRO A 265 11.66 -6.00 -18.58
CA PRO A 265 12.85 -6.42 -19.33
C PRO A 265 14.09 -5.56 -19.08
N LYS A 266 13.96 -4.37 -18.49
CA LYS A 266 15.12 -3.53 -18.12
C LYS A 266 15.71 -3.90 -16.76
N SER A 267 14.92 -4.53 -15.89
CA SER A 267 15.34 -4.91 -14.55
C SER A 267 16.28 -6.11 -14.60
N GLN A 268 17.24 -6.17 -13.68
CA GLN A 268 18.13 -7.34 -13.56
C GLN A 268 17.39 -8.50 -12.89
N PRO A 269 17.81 -9.77 -13.10
CA PRO A 269 17.26 -10.89 -12.35
C PRO A 269 17.37 -10.68 -10.83
N GLY A 270 16.28 -10.95 -10.13
CA GLY A 270 16.24 -10.86 -8.66
C GLY A 270 16.22 -9.45 -8.08
N THR A 271 16.22 -8.38 -8.88
CA THR A 271 16.09 -6.99 -8.38
C THR A 271 14.63 -6.52 -8.37
N PRO A 272 14.22 -5.67 -7.42
CA PRO A 272 12.93 -4.98 -7.48
C PRO A 272 12.74 -4.19 -8.79
N GLN A 273 11.52 -4.22 -9.34
CA GLN A 273 11.20 -3.74 -10.70
C GLN A 273 10.41 -2.43 -10.65
N LYS A 274 10.77 -1.46 -11.51
CA LYS A 274 10.19 -0.10 -11.52
C LYS A 274 9.32 0.24 -12.73
N PHE A 275 9.32 -0.57 -13.80
CA PHE A 275 8.37 -0.44 -14.91
C PHE A 275 8.33 0.94 -15.59
N GLY A 276 9.48 1.62 -15.72
CA GLY A 276 9.56 2.93 -16.40
C GLY A 276 9.24 4.15 -15.54
N ILE A 277 9.18 4.02 -14.21
CA ILE A 277 9.08 5.14 -13.27
C ILE A 277 10.30 5.24 -12.34
N GLU A 278 11.50 5.22 -12.92
CA GLU A 278 12.77 5.12 -12.21
C GLU A 278 13.00 6.23 -11.18
N ASP A 279 12.53 7.44 -11.50
CA ASP A 279 12.63 8.66 -10.66
C ASP A 279 11.58 8.72 -9.53
N LEU A 280 10.64 7.77 -9.50
CA LEU A 280 9.59 7.70 -8.48
C LEU A 280 9.89 6.59 -7.47
N HIS A 281 9.55 6.86 -6.22
CA HIS A 281 9.62 5.89 -5.14
C HIS A 281 8.23 5.28 -4.92
N MET A 282 8.12 3.97 -5.11
CA MET A 282 6.95 3.20 -4.67
C MET A 282 7.09 2.95 -3.16
N VAL A 283 6.12 3.38 -2.37
CA VAL A 283 6.20 3.32 -0.89
C VAL A 283 5.20 2.37 -0.26
N ASP A 284 4.03 2.23 -0.87
CA ASP A 284 3.00 1.28 -0.46
C ASP A 284 2.29 0.72 -1.70
N MET A 285 1.58 -0.40 -1.54
CA MET A 285 0.75 -0.99 -2.59
C MET A 285 -0.59 -1.51 -2.07
N ALA A 286 -1.55 -1.62 -2.98
CA ALA A 286 -2.80 -2.33 -2.74
C ALA A 286 -3.24 -3.06 -4.02
N LEU A 287 -3.78 -4.26 -3.87
CA LEU A 287 -4.28 -5.04 -5.00
C LEU A 287 -5.74 -4.65 -5.32
N ALA A 288 -6.06 -4.51 -6.61
CA ALA A 288 -7.45 -4.38 -7.04
C ALA A 288 -8.25 -5.66 -6.70
N PRO A 289 -9.56 -5.58 -6.39
CA PRO A 289 -10.32 -6.74 -5.92
C PRO A 289 -10.45 -7.85 -6.99
N ASP A 290 -10.36 -7.47 -8.27
CA ASP A 290 -10.35 -8.39 -9.40
C ASP A 290 -8.97 -8.95 -9.75
N GLY A 291 -7.92 -8.53 -9.03
CA GLY A 291 -6.53 -8.94 -9.25
C GLY A 291 -5.91 -8.45 -10.56
N ARG A 292 -6.61 -7.60 -11.32
CA ARG A 292 -6.12 -7.11 -12.63
C ARG A 292 -5.08 -6.02 -12.50
N GLU A 293 -5.04 -5.35 -11.36
CA GLU A 293 -4.13 -4.23 -11.13
C GLU A 293 -3.52 -4.24 -9.74
N ILE A 294 -2.27 -3.76 -9.68
CA ILE A 294 -1.59 -3.38 -8.44
C ILE A 294 -1.49 -1.86 -8.44
N PHE A 295 -1.97 -1.23 -7.39
CA PHE A 295 -1.81 0.20 -7.18
C PHE A 295 -0.58 0.47 -6.34
N PHE A 296 0.13 1.56 -6.64
CA PHE A 296 1.29 2.01 -5.87
C PHE A 296 1.09 3.43 -5.39
N ALA A 297 1.29 3.67 -4.10
CA ALA A 297 1.49 5.01 -3.60
C ALA A 297 2.89 5.46 -4.03
N LEU A 298 2.95 6.64 -4.65
CA LEU A 298 4.20 7.19 -5.18
C LEU A 298 4.61 8.42 -4.38
N ARG A 299 5.91 8.47 -4.11
CA ARG A 299 6.59 9.63 -3.54
C ARG A 299 7.65 10.15 -4.51
N TYR A 300 7.66 11.46 -4.69
CA TYR A 300 8.74 12.20 -5.33
C TYR A 300 9.82 12.57 -4.31
N VAL A 301 11.07 12.71 -4.74
CA VAL A 301 12.13 13.37 -3.96
C VAL A 301 11.75 14.84 -3.62
N HIS A 302 10.83 15.43 -4.40
CA HIS A 302 10.24 16.75 -4.15
C HIS A 302 8.70 16.70 -4.23
N VAL A 303 8.12 16.21 -3.13
CA VAL A 303 6.82 16.58 -2.56
C VAL A 303 5.50 16.20 -3.27
N LYS A 304 5.41 15.99 -4.59
CA LYS A 304 4.09 15.70 -5.22
C LYS A 304 3.65 14.24 -5.03
N GLY A 305 2.43 14.03 -4.52
CA GLY A 305 1.82 12.72 -4.30
C GLY A 305 1.06 12.23 -5.52
N ALA A 306 1.24 10.96 -5.84
CA ALA A 306 0.57 10.31 -6.95
C ALA A 306 0.29 8.84 -6.63
N VAL A 307 -0.58 8.24 -7.44
CA VAL A 307 -0.84 6.81 -7.47
C VAL A 307 -0.56 6.28 -8.87
N ALA A 308 0.17 5.17 -8.98
CA ALA A 308 0.29 4.42 -10.22
C ALA A 308 -0.61 3.19 -10.20
N ALA A 309 -1.06 2.76 -11.37
CA ALA A 309 -1.68 1.46 -11.57
C ALA A 309 -0.85 0.62 -12.55
N LEU A 310 -0.43 -0.56 -12.10
CA LEU A 310 0.22 -1.59 -12.90
C LEU A 310 -0.80 -2.65 -13.28
N ASP A 311 -0.98 -2.87 -14.58
CA ASP A 311 -1.81 -3.95 -15.09
C ASP A 311 -1.03 -5.28 -15.02
N THR A 312 -1.60 -6.28 -14.36
CA THR A 312 -0.92 -7.55 -14.06
C THR A 312 -0.76 -8.44 -15.29
N SER A 313 -1.61 -8.28 -16.30
CA SER A 313 -1.59 -9.06 -17.54
C SER A 313 -0.52 -8.58 -18.53
N SER A 314 -0.48 -7.27 -18.75
CA SER A 314 0.46 -6.59 -19.64
C SER A 314 1.78 -6.26 -18.95
N ARG A 315 1.82 -6.32 -17.61
CA ARG A 315 3.00 -6.13 -16.75
C ARG A 315 3.60 -4.74 -16.88
N LYS A 316 2.74 -3.73 -17.06
CA LYS A 316 3.12 -2.34 -17.31
C LYS A 316 2.32 -1.40 -16.43
N ILE A 317 2.95 -0.30 -16.06
CA ILE A 317 2.22 0.84 -15.51
C ILE A 317 1.40 1.43 -16.64
N THR A 318 0.09 1.40 -16.49
CA THR A 318 -0.86 1.89 -17.51
C THR A 318 -1.38 3.27 -17.20
N ARG A 319 -1.40 3.65 -15.92
CA ARG A 319 -1.95 4.91 -15.43
C ARG A 319 -1.12 5.47 -14.29
N ILE A 320 -1.02 6.79 -14.24
CA ILE A 320 -0.49 7.55 -13.10
C ILE A 320 -1.43 8.72 -12.85
N LEU A 321 -1.90 8.86 -11.63
CA LEU A 321 -2.85 9.88 -11.19
C LEU A 321 -2.19 10.76 -10.13
N ARG A 322 -2.04 12.04 -10.42
CA ARG A 322 -1.49 13.02 -9.47
C ARG A 322 -2.60 13.49 -8.54
N LEU A 323 -2.35 13.44 -7.24
CA LEU A 323 -3.40 13.71 -6.25
C LEU A 323 -3.19 15.03 -5.51
N GLY A 324 -1.98 15.29 -5.01
CA GLY A 324 -1.77 16.45 -4.16
C GLY A 324 -0.33 16.90 -4.05
N PRO A 325 -0.10 18.03 -3.37
CA PRO A 325 1.21 18.65 -3.21
C PRO A 325 2.09 17.95 -2.18
N THR A 326 1.61 16.88 -1.53
CA THR A 326 2.36 16.08 -0.56
C THR A 326 2.41 14.62 -0.97
N ALA A 327 3.42 13.88 -0.50
CA ALA A 327 3.61 12.48 -0.84
C ALA A 327 2.41 11.62 -0.41
N CYS A 328 2.00 10.70 -1.28
CA CYS A 328 1.09 9.63 -0.92
C CYS A 328 1.89 8.47 -0.36
N ILE A 329 1.43 7.92 0.75
CA ILE A 329 2.24 7.06 1.62
C ILE A 329 1.52 5.79 2.05
N SER A 330 0.21 5.70 1.88
CA SER A 330 -0.52 4.47 2.15
C SER A 330 -1.74 4.32 1.25
N LEU A 331 -2.04 3.09 0.86
CA LEU A 331 -3.18 2.71 0.05
C LEU A 331 -4.04 1.63 0.73
N CYS A 332 -5.35 1.68 0.50
CA CYS A 332 -6.20 0.51 0.70
C CYS A 332 -7.37 0.50 -0.28
N VAL A 333 -7.87 -0.68 -0.60
CA VAL A 333 -9.01 -0.84 -1.51
C VAL A 333 -10.23 -1.36 -0.75
N VAL A 334 -11.38 -0.74 -1.00
CA VAL A 334 -12.69 -1.21 -0.52
C VAL A 334 -13.70 -1.16 -1.66
N GLY A 335 -14.12 -2.33 -2.15
CA GLY A 335 -14.97 -2.43 -3.33
C GLY A 335 -14.34 -1.74 -4.54
N ASN A 336 -15.10 -0.88 -5.23
CA ASN A 336 -14.62 -0.10 -6.38
C ASN A 336 -13.82 1.17 -6.00
N LYS A 337 -13.47 1.35 -4.71
CA LYS A 337 -12.82 2.57 -4.21
C LYS A 337 -11.40 2.28 -3.77
N LEU A 338 -10.44 3.00 -4.34
CA LEU A 338 -9.07 3.06 -3.87
C LEU A 338 -8.90 4.30 -2.99
N PHE A 339 -8.55 4.09 -1.74
CA PHE A 339 -8.21 5.15 -0.80
C PHE A 339 -6.71 5.35 -0.84
N ALA A 340 -6.28 6.60 -1.01
CA ALA A 340 -4.88 7.00 -0.98
C ALA A 340 -4.69 8.05 0.11
N SER A 341 -3.95 7.69 1.16
CA SER A 341 -3.51 8.64 2.17
C SER A 341 -2.29 9.38 1.65
N CYS A 342 -2.45 10.68 1.47
CA CYS A 342 -1.36 11.61 1.27
C CYS A 342 -1.31 12.51 2.52
N LEU A 343 -0.14 13.09 2.84
CA LEU A 343 0.00 13.86 4.08
C LEU A 343 -1.05 14.98 4.16
N ASP A 344 -1.39 15.61 3.05
CA ASP A 344 -2.40 16.66 2.97
C ASP A 344 -3.85 16.17 3.02
N GLY A 345 -4.13 14.88 2.93
CA GLY A 345 -5.50 14.37 2.95
C GLY A 345 -5.64 12.96 2.41
N ILE A 346 -6.84 12.42 2.59
CA ILE A 346 -7.19 11.09 2.09
C ILE A 346 -8.05 11.26 0.86
N TYR A 347 -7.56 10.73 -0.26
CA TYR A 347 -8.22 10.79 -1.55
C TYR A 347 -8.95 9.48 -1.81
N VAL A 348 -10.10 9.57 -2.48
CA VAL A 348 -10.89 8.43 -2.93
C VAL A 348 -10.91 8.43 -4.45
N ILE A 349 -10.43 7.34 -5.04
CA ILE A 349 -10.37 7.14 -6.49
C ILE A 349 -11.39 6.07 -6.84
N ASP A 350 -12.30 6.38 -7.76
CA ASP A 350 -13.16 5.37 -8.37
C ASP A 350 -12.36 4.56 -9.40
N ILE A 351 -12.17 3.27 -9.12
CA ILE A 351 -11.27 2.40 -9.89
C ILE A 351 -11.82 2.22 -11.31
N ASP A 352 -13.09 1.86 -11.46
CA ASP A 352 -13.71 1.63 -12.77
C ASP A 352 -13.83 2.90 -13.62
N ALA A 353 -14.12 4.05 -13.01
CA ALA A 353 -14.13 5.33 -13.72
C ALA A 353 -12.70 5.72 -14.16
N TRP A 354 -11.70 5.52 -13.32
CA TRP A 354 -10.29 5.74 -13.68
C TRP A 354 -9.82 4.80 -14.79
N ARG A 355 -10.31 3.55 -14.79
CA ARG A 355 -10.05 2.58 -15.87
C ARG A 355 -10.58 3.07 -17.21
N LYS A 356 -11.82 3.60 -17.23
CA LYS A 356 -12.47 4.15 -18.43
C LYS A 356 -11.79 5.42 -18.94
N ASN A 357 -11.17 6.20 -18.05
CA ASN A 357 -10.49 7.45 -18.39
C ASN A 357 -9.01 7.44 -17.93
N PRO A 358 -8.14 6.70 -18.61
CA PRO A 358 -6.76 6.48 -18.18
C PRO A 358 -5.87 7.74 -18.20
N THR A 359 -6.27 8.78 -18.95
CA THR A 359 -5.55 10.06 -19.05
C THR A 359 -6.08 11.12 -18.08
N TYR A 360 -7.10 10.79 -17.27
CA TYR A 360 -7.68 11.70 -16.30
C TYR A 360 -6.62 12.23 -15.32
N GLN A 361 -6.69 13.53 -15.06
CA GLN A 361 -5.99 14.19 -13.95
C GLN A 361 -7.00 15.14 -13.28
N PRO A 362 -7.01 15.22 -11.94
CA PRO A 362 -7.94 16.11 -11.27
C PRO A 362 -7.62 17.58 -11.62
N PRO A 363 -8.63 18.48 -11.64
CA PRO A 363 -8.44 19.87 -12.08
C PRO A 363 -7.35 20.61 -11.30
N TRP A 364 -7.28 20.43 -9.99
CA TRP A 364 -6.27 21.06 -9.12
C TRP A 364 -4.84 20.61 -9.42
N ALA A 365 -4.65 19.43 -10.02
CA ALA A 365 -3.32 18.99 -10.45
C ALA A 365 -2.78 19.83 -11.62
N LYS A 366 -3.66 20.47 -12.43
CA LYS A 366 -3.26 21.33 -13.56
C LYS A 366 -2.87 22.74 -13.10
N GLU A 367 -3.57 23.30 -12.13
CA GLU A 367 -3.27 24.64 -11.58
C GLU A 367 -1.87 24.67 -10.94
N GLU A 368 -1.44 23.56 -10.32
CA GLU A 368 -0.09 23.40 -9.80
C GLU A 368 1.01 23.20 -10.87
N MET A 369 0.64 23.01 -12.15
CA MET A 369 1.61 22.96 -13.27
C MET A 369 1.94 24.35 -13.83
N GLY A 370 1.05 25.34 -13.67
CA GLY A 370 1.29 26.72 -14.13
C GLY A 370 2.38 27.44 -13.33
N ASN A 371 2.66 26.99 -12.10
CA ASN A 371 3.62 27.60 -11.18
C ASN A 371 5.01 26.94 -11.16
N LEU A 372 5.27 25.95 -12.01
CA LEU A 372 6.55 25.23 -12.05
C LEU A 372 7.11 25.17 -13.47
N ASN A 373 7.81 26.24 -13.84
CA ASN A 373 8.72 26.26 -14.98
C ASN A 373 9.98 25.45 -14.61
N THR A 374 9.95 24.12 -14.71
CA THR A 374 11.14 23.26 -14.95
C THR A 374 10.72 21.82 -15.25
N SER A 375 10.91 21.43 -16.52
CA SER A 375 11.21 20.09 -17.06
C SER A 375 10.95 18.86 -16.17
N LEU A 376 9.83 18.18 -16.40
CA LEU A 376 9.74 16.72 -16.30
C LEU A 376 9.15 16.17 -17.60
N PRO A 377 9.62 15.02 -18.09
CA PRO A 377 9.31 14.57 -19.44
C PRO A 377 7.82 14.29 -19.58
N GLN A 378 7.23 14.90 -20.61
CA GLN A 378 5.96 14.40 -21.14
C GLN A 378 6.17 12.93 -21.48
N ILE A 379 5.37 12.04 -20.90
CA ILE A 379 5.31 10.65 -21.33
C ILE A 379 4.74 10.67 -22.75
N VAL A 380 5.63 10.76 -23.73
CA VAL A 380 5.28 10.52 -25.13
C VAL A 380 5.07 9.02 -25.24
N LEU A 381 3.84 8.63 -25.58
CA LEU A 381 3.50 7.29 -26.06
C LEU A 381 4.40 6.97 -27.27
N VAL A 382 5.55 6.36 -27.06
CA VAL A 382 6.38 5.88 -28.16
C VAL A 382 5.83 4.54 -28.61
N HIS A 383 5.10 4.58 -29.74
CA HIS A 383 4.86 3.40 -30.58
C HIS A 383 6.22 2.83 -31.00
N ALA A 384 6.54 1.63 -30.52
CA ALA A 384 7.73 0.92 -30.94
C ALA A 384 7.63 0.56 -32.44
N ARG A 385 8.46 1.16 -33.29
CA ARG A 385 8.88 0.56 -34.54
C ARG A 385 10.32 0.08 -34.38
N THR A 386 10.47 -1.23 -34.48
CA THR A 386 11.73 -1.96 -34.59
C THR A 386 12.59 -1.43 -35.74
N ARG A 387 13.90 -1.26 -35.52
CA ARG A 387 14.90 -1.65 -36.51
C ARG A 387 16.26 -1.95 -35.85
N SER A 388 16.79 -3.09 -36.29
CA SER A 388 18.10 -3.69 -36.08
C SER A 388 19.27 -2.79 -36.47
N GLY A 389 20.43 -2.99 -35.84
CA GLY A 389 21.70 -2.55 -36.40
C GLY A 389 22.85 -2.68 -35.42
N TYR A 390 23.72 -3.66 -35.68
CA TYR A 390 25.03 -3.88 -35.06
C TYR A 390 25.96 -2.67 -35.17
N GLY A 391 26.90 -2.59 -34.24
CA GLY A 391 28.07 -1.72 -34.24
C GLY A 391 28.85 -1.89 -32.94
#